data_AF-A0A420J3I4-F1
#
_entry.id   AF-A0A420J3I4-F1
#
_cell.length_a   1.000
_cell.length_b   1.000
_cell.length_c   1.000
_cell.angle_alpha   90.00
_cell.angle_beta   90.00
_cell.angle_gamma   90.00
#
_symmetry.space_group_name_H-M   'P 1'
#
loop_
_entity.id
_entity.type
_entity.pdbx_description
1 polymer ?
#
loop_
_entity_poly.entity_id
_entity_poly.type
_entity_poly.pdbx_seq_one_letter_code
_entity_poly.pdbx_strand_id
1 'polypeptide(L)'
;MIMRLAIAYLYIGDRMLSIKQMGQMSNIDYHIIVILIIISFLTTLHDEVVNFASATDLCQPIPGTKLKYCPEIEEDITECQKTYGKTIILSIGGAAYNESGFSSEEDAINAAEQVWKNFGPLTQGSTSRPFGGAVVDGFDFDFEVHTTNMMPFADQLRSLMDQSTASGDKYYYLTAAPQCPFPDSQFGPLLDGTIRFDAIMVQFYNNFCGADTFSPGSATQQTFNFATWDNWAKSVSRNPDVKIMLGIPGGESGSKTGYVGGNSLISVIEYSASFSSFGGVMIWDMTELYDNTGFLDTVTAALNPIDEYYIVDAQPVSEEPKQVTYKPDLPSTGATPVSADKGAWIRLILAFLTLALM
;
A
#
# COMPACT_ATOMS: atom_id res chain seq x y z
N MET A 1 12.29 -3.43 14.15
CA MET A 1 12.29 -1.96 14.11
C MET A 1 11.34 -1.59 12.99
N ILE A 2 10.10 -1.30 13.38
CA ILE A 2 8.90 -1.48 12.56
C ILE A 2 9.08 -0.86 11.17
N MET A 3 8.99 -1.70 10.12
CA MET A 3 8.72 -1.19 8.77
C MET A 3 7.37 -0.46 8.77
N ARG A 4 7.14 0.43 7.83
CA ARG A 4 6.06 1.42 7.91
C ARG A 4 5.60 1.60 6.48
N LEU A 5 4.44 1.05 6.12
CA LEU A 5 4.14 0.76 4.72
C LEU A 5 2.61 0.70 4.57
N ALA A 6 2.05 1.50 3.65
CA ALA A 6 0.66 1.97 3.75
C ALA A 6 -0.31 1.22 2.83
N ILE A 7 -1.28 0.50 3.41
CA ILE A 7 -2.25 -0.34 2.70
C ILE A 7 -3.36 0.52 2.08
N ALA A 8 -3.07 1.32 1.06
CA ALA A 8 -4.10 1.84 0.15
C ALA A 8 -4.65 0.73 -0.78
N TYR A 9 -4.85 -0.45 -0.19
CA TYR A 9 -4.17 -1.70 -0.56
C TYR A 9 -2.63 -1.73 -0.32
N LEU A 10 -2.23 -2.70 0.54
CA LEU A 10 -0.92 -3.31 0.89
C LEU A 10 0.30 -2.40 1.28
N TYR A 11 1.15 -2.63 2.30
CA TYR A 11 1.45 -3.76 3.23
C TYR A 11 1.97 -3.31 4.67
N ILE A 12 3.24 -3.44 5.16
CA ILE A 12 3.68 -4.00 6.50
C ILE A 12 4.72 -3.25 7.45
N GLY A 13 4.75 -3.60 8.76
CA GLY A 13 5.93 -3.87 9.65
C GLY A 13 5.56 -4.43 11.06
N ASP A 14 6.22 -5.41 11.71
CA ASP A 14 7.65 -5.69 11.93
C ASP A 14 8.03 -7.20 11.76
N ARG A 15 7.17 -8.03 11.15
CA ARG A 15 7.57 -9.35 10.60
C ARG A 15 7.16 -9.46 9.14
N MET A 16 8.13 -9.33 8.25
CA MET A 16 7.90 -9.43 6.80
C MET A 16 7.61 -10.87 6.35
N LEU A 17 6.34 -11.14 6.08
CA LEU A 17 5.92 -11.83 4.86
C LEU A 17 6.50 -11.12 3.63
N SER A 18 6.59 -11.82 2.51
CA SER A 18 7.05 -11.23 1.25
C SER A 18 5.93 -10.48 0.50
N ILE A 19 6.30 -9.66 -0.50
CA ILE A 19 5.33 -8.91 -1.33
C ILE A 19 4.39 -9.87 -2.09
N LYS A 20 4.91 -11.03 -2.52
CA LYS A 20 4.16 -12.16 -3.10
C LYS A 20 3.10 -12.72 -2.16
N GLN A 21 3.38 -12.82 -0.86
CA GLN A 21 2.41 -13.32 0.11
C GLN A 21 1.20 -12.38 0.23
N MET A 22 1.39 -11.07 0.06
CA MET A 22 0.26 -10.13 -0.07
C MET A 22 -0.63 -10.46 -1.28
N GLY A 23 0.00 -10.68 -2.44
CA GLY A 23 -0.70 -10.95 -3.69
C GLY A 23 -1.57 -12.19 -3.56
N GLN A 24 -1.07 -13.20 -2.85
CA GLN A 24 -1.80 -14.43 -2.53
C GLN A 24 -2.95 -14.21 -1.53
N MET A 25 -2.79 -13.36 -0.50
CA MET A 25 -3.89 -13.01 0.41
C MET A 25 -5.07 -12.37 -0.32
N SER A 26 -4.83 -11.64 -1.42
CA SER A 26 -5.89 -11.03 -2.24
C SER A 26 -6.66 -12.00 -3.14
N ASN A 27 -6.25 -13.27 -3.22
CA ASN A 27 -6.88 -14.31 -4.05
C ASN A 27 -7.80 -15.25 -3.24
N ILE A 28 -8.26 -14.82 -2.06
CA ILE A 28 -9.29 -15.54 -1.29
C ILE A 28 -10.66 -15.26 -1.93
N ASP A 29 -11.52 -16.29 -2.02
CA ASP A 29 -12.53 -16.47 -3.07
C ASP A 29 -13.85 -15.67 -2.90
N TYR A 30 -13.71 -14.36 -2.63
CA TYR A 30 -14.77 -13.35 -2.64
C TYR A 30 -14.30 -12.11 -3.45
N HIS A 31 -15.21 -11.17 -3.77
CA HIS A 31 -14.93 -10.03 -4.66
C HIS A 31 -14.02 -8.94 -4.03
N ILE A 32 -12.76 -9.28 -3.79
CA ILE A 32 -11.73 -8.49 -3.10
C ILE A 32 -10.81 -7.85 -4.15
N ILE A 33 -11.15 -6.65 -4.61
CA ILE A 33 -10.49 -5.97 -5.74
C ILE A 33 -9.26 -5.18 -5.26
N VAL A 34 -8.27 -5.88 -4.70
CA VAL A 34 -6.97 -5.33 -4.28
C VAL A 34 -6.22 -4.83 -5.51
N ILE A 35 -6.02 -3.51 -5.59
CA ILE A 35 -5.42 -2.82 -6.75
C ILE A 35 -4.00 -2.32 -6.48
N LEU A 36 -3.74 -1.69 -5.32
CA LEU A 36 -2.47 -1.00 -5.04
C LEU A 36 -1.57 -1.78 -4.06
N ILE A 37 -0.28 -1.45 -4.05
CA ILE A 37 0.75 -1.92 -3.11
C ILE A 37 1.74 -0.76 -2.95
N ILE A 38 1.85 -0.18 -1.77
CA ILE A 38 2.79 0.93 -1.52
C ILE A 38 4.05 0.37 -0.88
N ILE A 39 5.15 0.19 -1.61
CA ILE A 39 6.43 -0.19 -1.02
C ILE A 39 7.03 1.03 -0.31
N SER A 40 7.41 0.90 0.96
CA SER A 40 7.87 2.01 1.80
C SER A 40 9.16 1.65 2.55
N PHE A 41 10.23 2.46 2.52
CA PHE A 41 10.35 3.80 1.92
C PHE A 41 11.67 4.01 1.16
N LEU A 42 11.61 4.96 0.22
CA LEU A 42 12.73 5.83 -0.09
C LEU A 42 12.84 6.89 1.03
N THR A 43 13.77 6.69 1.96
CA THR A 43 13.93 7.49 3.19
C THR A 43 14.80 8.74 3.04
N THR A 44 15.49 8.91 1.92
CA THR A 44 16.21 10.13 1.55
C THR A 44 16.17 10.34 0.04
N LEU A 45 16.22 11.60 -0.41
CA LEU A 45 16.25 11.96 -1.84
C LEU A 45 17.63 12.38 -2.33
N HIS A 46 18.49 12.96 -1.49
CA HIS A 46 19.81 13.47 -1.94
C HIS A 46 20.81 12.34 -2.26
N ASP A 47 20.74 11.23 -1.52
CA ASP A 47 21.58 10.04 -1.72
C ASP A 47 20.79 8.76 -2.05
N GLU A 48 19.47 8.88 -2.19
CA GLU A 48 18.52 7.80 -2.51
C GLU A 48 18.61 6.56 -1.58
N VAL A 49 18.45 6.74 -0.26
CA VAL A 49 18.53 5.63 0.72
C VAL A 49 17.18 4.91 0.86
N VAL A 50 17.13 3.66 0.46
CA VAL A 50 15.99 2.76 0.69
C VAL A 50 16.04 2.08 2.06
N ASN A 51 14.89 1.95 2.72
CA ASN A 51 14.73 1.21 3.96
C ASN A 51 13.40 0.44 3.96
N PHE A 52 13.52 -0.89 3.88
CA PHE A 52 12.45 -1.88 3.92
C PHE A 52 12.62 -2.79 5.15
N ALA A 53 12.98 -2.19 6.29
CA ALA A 53 13.41 -2.83 7.54
C ALA A 53 14.17 -4.17 7.34
N SER A 54 13.58 -5.32 7.68
CA SER A 54 14.22 -6.63 7.62
C SER A 54 14.43 -7.18 6.21
N ALA A 55 13.68 -6.76 5.19
CA ALA A 55 14.04 -7.08 3.80
C ALA A 55 15.26 -6.28 3.32
N THR A 56 15.54 -5.11 3.91
CA THR A 56 16.78 -4.35 3.62
C THR A 56 18.05 -5.12 3.96
N ASP A 57 17.97 -6.12 4.84
CA ASP A 57 19.10 -6.98 5.24
C ASP A 57 19.38 -8.09 4.22
N LEU A 58 18.42 -8.40 3.35
CA LEU A 58 18.56 -9.31 2.21
C LEU A 58 19.16 -8.59 0.98
N CYS A 59 18.99 -7.26 0.91
CA CYS A 59 19.49 -6.42 -0.17
C CYS A 59 21.03 -6.21 -0.13
N GLN A 60 21.66 -6.23 -1.30
CA GLN A 60 23.11 -6.08 -1.49
C GLN A 60 23.49 -4.64 -1.88
N PRO A 61 24.58 -4.03 -1.35
CA PRO A 61 24.97 -2.66 -1.71
C PRO A 61 25.27 -2.47 -3.20
N ILE A 62 24.78 -1.38 -3.81
CA ILE A 62 25.10 -1.02 -5.21
C ILE A 62 26.39 -0.18 -5.22
N PRO A 63 27.50 -0.65 -5.83
CA PRO A 63 28.79 0.04 -5.78
C PRO A 63 28.73 1.48 -6.30
N GLY A 64 29.29 2.42 -5.51
CA GLY A 64 29.33 3.84 -5.86
C GLY A 64 28.08 4.65 -5.47
N THR A 65 27.11 4.04 -4.76
CA THR A 65 25.88 4.70 -4.29
C THR A 65 25.58 4.35 -2.83
N LYS A 66 24.53 4.92 -2.23
CA LYS A 66 23.95 4.43 -0.95
C LYS A 66 22.77 3.48 -1.16
N LEU A 67 22.36 3.24 -2.41
CA LEU A 67 21.29 2.33 -2.79
C LEU A 67 21.69 0.87 -2.53
N LYS A 68 20.69 0.00 -2.34
CA LYS A 68 20.86 -1.46 -2.29
C LYS A 68 19.98 -2.13 -3.32
N TYR A 69 20.51 -3.18 -3.96
CA TYR A 69 19.81 -4.09 -4.85
C TYR A 69 19.09 -5.18 -4.05
N CYS A 70 17.78 -5.30 -4.22
CA CYS A 70 16.86 -6.12 -3.45
C CYS A 70 16.20 -7.20 -4.35
N PRO A 71 16.87 -8.34 -4.60
CA PRO A 71 16.41 -9.33 -5.60
C PRO A 71 15.03 -9.93 -5.27
N GLU A 72 14.75 -10.23 -4.00
CA GLU A 72 13.45 -10.77 -3.59
C GLU A 72 12.31 -9.75 -3.78
N ILE A 73 12.62 -8.45 -3.65
CA ILE A 73 11.65 -7.37 -3.93
C ILE A 73 11.44 -7.21 -5.45
N GLU A 74 12.49 -7.33 -6.27
CA GLU A 74 12.35 -7.36 -7.74
C GLU A 74 11.47 -8.52 -8.23
N GLU A 75 11.73 -9.74 -7.74
CA GLU A 75 10.95 -10.94 -8.10
C GLU A 75 9.48 -10.78 -7.68
N ASP A 76 9.22 -10.35 -6.45
CA ASP A 76 7.85 -10.22 -5.96
C ASP A 76 7.08 -9.02 -6.56
N ILE A 77 7.72 -7.87 -6.84
CA ILE A 77 7.09 -6.79 -7.63
C ILE A 77 6.61 -7.37 -8.97
N THR A 78 7.49 -8.13 -9.62
CA THR A 78 7.23 -8.74 -10.92
C THR A 78 6.10 -9.78 -10.86
N GLU A 79 6.03 -10.59 -9.79
CA GLU A 79 4.94 -11.54 -9.59
C GLU A 79 3.61 -10.83 -9.26
N CYS A 80 3.60 -9.84 -8.38
CA CYS A 80 2.38 -9.11 -8.02
C CYS A 80 1.77 -8.35 -9.21
N GLN A 81 2.60 -7.72 -10.05
CA GLN A 81 2.13 -7.11 -11.30
C GLN A 81 1.56 -8.16 -12.29
N LYS A 82 2.30 -9.25 -12.55
CA LYS A 82 1.99 -10.18 -13.66
C LYS A 82 1.04 -11.32 -13.31
N THR A 83 0.98 -11.74 -12.06
CA THR A 83 0.21 -12.90 -11.59
C THR A 83 -1.01 -12.51 -10.78
N TYR A 84 -0.91 -11.46 -9.95
CA TYR A 84 -2.00 -11.01 -9.07
C TYR A 84 -2.66 -9.70 -9.52
N GLY A 85 -2.17 -9.09 -10.61
CA GLY A 85 -2.75 -7.90 -11.25
C GLY A 85 -2.62 -6.61 -10.42
N LYS A 86 -1.56 -6.48 -9.62
CA LYS A 86 -1.39 -5.40 -8.65
C LYS A 86 -0.51 -4.26 -9.17
N THR A 87 -0.97 -3.03 -8.95
CA THR A 87 -0.21 -1.79 -9.08
C THR A 87 0.74 -1.65 -7.89
N ILE A 88 2.02 -1.43 -8.12
CA ILE A 88 3.05 -1.27 -7.07
C ILE A 88 3.64 0.13 -7.15
N ILE A 89 3.49 0.96 -6.12
CA ILE A 89 4.11 2.30 -6.05
C ILE A 89 5.19 2.34 -4.96
N LEU A 90 6.15 3.25 -5.07
CA LEU A 90 7.18 3.49 -4.05
C LEU A 90 6.85 4.75 -3.25
N SER A 91 6.66 4.64 -1.94
CA SER A 91 6.52 5.80 -1.06
C SER A 91 7.88 6.43 -0.73
N ILE A 92 7.87 7.75 -0.72
CA ILE A 92 9.01 8.63 -0.44
C ILE A 92 8.67 9.40 0.84
N GLY A 93 9.43 9.19 1.91
CA GLY A 93 9.15 9.80 3.22
C GLY A 93 9.07 8.81 4.38
N GLY A 94 7.99 8.92 5.15
CA GLY A 94 7.78 8.34 6.49
C GLY A 94 8.59 9.03 7.58
N ALA A 95 8.24 8.83 8.86
CA ALA A 95 8.93 9.43 10.02
C ALA A 95 10.44 9.11 10.17
N ALA A 96 11.02 8.28 9.30
CA ALA A 96 12.47 8.08 9.22
C ALA A 96 13.15 9.13 8.32
N TYR A 97 12.40 9.76 7.42
CA TYR A 97 12.84 10.84 6.53
C TYR A 97 13.16 12.09 7.33
N ASN A 98 14.33 12.67 7.07
CA ASN A 98 14.89 13.76 7.87
C ASN A 98 15.54 14.86 7.02
N GLU A 99 15.38 14.82 5.70
CA GLU A 99 15.87 15.86 4.79
C GLU A 99 14.90 17.05 4.77
N SER A 100 15.43 18.27 4.83
CA SER A 100 14.64 19.50 4.79
C SER A 100 14.22 19.91 3.38
N GLY A 101 14.13 18.98 2.42
CA GLY A 101 14.07 19.29 0.99
C GLY A 101 15.38 19.89 0.45
N PHE A 102 15.32 20.49 -0.73
CA PHE A 102 16.51 20.81 -1.54
C PHE A 102 16.98 22.26 -1.44
N SER A 103 18.26 22.51 -1.73
CA SER A 103 18.89 23.83 -1.77
C SER A 103 18.44 24.72 -2.94
N SER A 104 18.08 24.13 -4.08
CA SER A 104 17.59 24.85 -5.26
C SER A 104 16.52 24.06 -6.02
N GLU A 105 15.84 24.72 -6.96
CA GLU A 105 14.91 24.06 -7.89
C GLU A 105 15.64 23.09 -8.83
N GLU A 106 16.89 23.38 -9.20
CA GLU A 106 17.73 22.53 -10.05
C GLU A 106 18.12 21.23 -9.33
N ASP A 107 18.51 21.30 -8.05
CA ASP A 107 18.78 20.12 -7.22
C ASP A 107 17.54 19.21 -7.11
N ALA A 108 16.36 19.82 -6.92
CA ALA A 108 15.07 19.13 -6.81
C ALA A 108 14.64 18.43 -8.11
N ILE A 109 14.82 19.09 -9.26
CA ILE A 109 14.56 18.52 -10.60
C ILE A 109 15.51 17.35 -10.88
N ASN A 110 16.82 17.51 -10.59
CA ASN A 110 17.81 16.46 -10.76
C ASN A 110 17.52 15.22 -9.88
N ALA A 111 17.05 15.42 -8.65
CA ALA A 111 16.65 14.33 -7.76
C ALA A 111 15.41 13.58 -8.29
N ALA A 112 14.41 14.28 -8.83
CA ALA A 112 13.24 13.66 -9.45
C ALA A 112 13.61 12.80 -10.67
N GLU A 113 14.52 13.28 -11.51
CA GLU A 113 15.06 12.51 -12.65
C GLU A 113 15.81 11.25 -12.21
N GLN A 114 16.60 11.33 -11.13
CA GLN A 114 17.33 10.20 -10.57
C GLN A 114 16.39 9.12 -10.00
N VAL A 115 15.40 9.52 -9.19
CA VAL A 115 14.35 8.63 -8.68
C VAL A 115 13.61 7.95 -9.84
N TRP A 116 13.19 8.72 -10.85
CA TRP A 116 12.51 8.16 -12.02
C TRP A 116 13.39 7.15 -12.79
N LYS A 117 14.68 7.45 -12.97
CA LYS A 117 15.67 6.60 -13.65
C LYS A 117 16.01 5.32 -12.89
N ASN A 118 15.94 5.33 -11.56
CA ASN A 118 16.29 4.20 -10.69
C ASN A 118 15.09 3.29 -10.37
N PHE A 119 13.85 3.79 -10.39
CA PHE A 119 12.64 3.03 -10.04
C PHE A 119 11.60 2.93 -11.17
N GLY A 120 11.47 3.95 -12.02
CA GLY A 120 10.64 3.96 -13.23
C GLY A 120 11.22 3.09 -14.37
N PRO A 121 10.84 3.27 -15.64
CA PRO A 121 11.31 2.46 -16.77
C PRO A 121 12.83 2.29 -16.87
N LEU A 122 13.26 1.16 -17.44
CA LEU A 122 14.66 0.97 -17.82
C LEU A 122 15.03 1.87 -18.99
N THR A 123 16.05 2.70 -18.79
CA THR A 123 16.71 3.49 -19.84
C THR A 123 18.15 3.05 -20.00
N GLN A 124 18.82 3.49 -21.06
CA GLN A 124 20.26 3.23 -21.26
C GLN A 124 21.15 3.76 -20.10
N GLY A 125 20.66 4.72 -19.30
CA GLY A 125 21.37 5.28 -18.14
C GLY A 125 21.01 4.65 -16.78
N SER A 126 20.07 3.70 -16.72
CA SER A 126 19.51 3.19 -15.46
C SER A 126 20.41 2.10 -14.82
N THR A 127 21.59 2.51 -14.31
CA THR A 127 22.63 1.60 -13.81
C THR A 127 22.49 1.17 -12.35
N SER A 128 21.73 1.91 -11.53
CA SER A 128 21.79 1.82 -10.06
C SER A 128 20.41 1.51 -9.46
N ARG A 129 19.76 0.45 -9.94
CA ARG A 129 18.36 0.15 -9.64
C ARG A 129 18.19 -0.78 -8.43
N PRO A 130 17.50 -0.38 -7.35
CA PRO A 130 17.20 -1.27 -6.22
C PRO A 130 16.38 -2.50 -6.58
N PHE A 131 15.47 -2.35 -7.55
CA PHE A 131 14.58 -3.44 -7.98
C PHE A 131 15.00 -4.03 -9.35
N GLY A 132 16.28 -3.89 -9.73
CA GLY A 132 16.84 -4.45 -10.97
C GLY A 132 16.00 -4.14 -12.21
N GLY A 133 15.44 -5.17 -12.86
CA GLY A 133 14.56 -5.06 -14.02
C GLY A 133 13.09 -4.76 -13.72
N ALA A 134 12.64 -4.81 -12.47
CA ALA A 134 11.28 -4.43 -12.10
C ALA A 134 11.08 -2.90 -12.17
N VAL A 135 9.85 -2.47 -12.46
CA VAL A 135 9.48 -1.08 -12.70
C VAL A 135 8.20 -0.78 -11.92
N VAL A 136 8.25 0.17 -10.98
CA VAL A 136 7.07 0.59 -10.22
C VAL A 136 6.00 1.18 -11.14
N ASP A 137 4.76 1.15 -10.71
CA ASP A 137 3.59 1.75 -11.35
C ASP A 137 3.33 3.18 -10.85
N GLY A 138 4.28 3.79 -10.13
CA GLY A 138 4.14 5.14 -9.59
C GLY A 138 4.85 5.37 -8.26
N PHE A 139 4.48 6.46 -7.59
CA PHE A 139 5.09 6.91 -6.34
C PHE A 139 4.02 7.44 -5.38
N ASP A 140 4.34 7.34 -4.09
CA ASP A 140 3.59 7.98 -3.01
C ASP A 140 4.49 8.99 -2.27
N PHE A 141 3.91 10.03 -1.69
CA PHE A 141 4.60 11.00 -0.85
C PHE A 141 4.06 10.91 0.58
N ASP A 142 4.93 10.59 1.55
CA ASP A 142 4.63 10.54 2.98
C ASP A 142 5.58 11.48 3.76
N PHE A 143 5.64 12.75 3.36
CA PHE A 143 6.52 13.75 3.97
C PHE A 143 6.00 14.17 5.35
N GLU A 144 6.41 13.46 6.41
CA GLU A 144 6.11 13.81 7.81
C GLU A 144 6.89 15.05 8.33
N VAL A 145 7.56 15.83 7.46
CA VAL A 145 8.43 16.98 7.81
C VAL A 145 8.32 18.17 6.85
N HIS A 146 8.61 19.38 7.34
CA HIS A 146 8.72 20.58 6.51
C HIS A 146 9.91 20.49 5.54
N THR A 147 9.68 20.87 4.28
CA THR A 147 10.66 20.75 3.20
C THR A 147 10.70 21.97 2.27
N THR A 148 11.87 22.29 1.72
CA THR A 148 12.07 23.33 0.70
C THR A 148 12.17 22.76 -0.72
N ASN A 149 11.73 23.53 -1.71
CA ASN A 149 11.86 23.19 -3.15
C ASN A 149 11.25 21.84 -3.59
N MET A 150 10.33 21.26 -2.80
CA MET A 150 9.65 20.00 -3.16
C MET A 150 8.65 20.14 -4.31
N MET A 151 8.15 21.36 -4.60
CA MET A 151 7.25 21.59 -5.73
C MET A 151 7.94 21.27 -7.08
N PRO A 152 9.13 21.84 -7.41
CA PRO A 152 9.92 21.41 -8.57
C PRO A 152 10.19 19.90 -8.67
N PHE A 153 10.49 19.23 -7.54
CA PHE A 153 10.67 17.77 -7.51
C PHE A 153 9.38 17.03 -7.91
N ALA A 154 8.26 17.41 -7.31
CA ALA A 154 6.97 16.78 -7.55
C ALA A 154 6.44 17.06 -8.97
N ASP A 155 6.59 18.28 -9.48
CA ASP A 155 6.23 18.65 -10.85
C ASP A 155 7.07 17.85 -11.87
N GLN A 156 8.38 17.75 -11.67
CA GLN A 156 9.25 16.98 -12.57
C GLN A 156 8.95 15.48 -12.52
N LEU A 157 8.72 14.90 -11.34
CA LEU A 157 8.38 13.49 -11.21
C LEU A 157 7.03 13.17 -11.91
N ARG A 158 6.00 13.99 -11.67
CA ARG A 158 4.69 13.88 -12.36
C ARG A 158 4.82 14.04 -13.87
N SER A 159 5.67 14.97 -14.33
CA SER A 159 5.96 15.20 -15.75
C SER A 159 6.60 13.98 -16.42
N LEU A 160 7.58 13.35 -15.77
CA LEU A 160 8.24 12.13 -16.27
C LEU A 160 7.27 10.94 -16.34
N MET A 161 6.43 10.79 -15.31
CA MET A 161 5.35 9.80 -15.24
C MET A 161 4.31 10.00 -16.36
N ASP A 162 3.92 11.23 -16.65
CA ASP A 162 2.98 11.56 -17.72
C ASP A 162 3.58 11.33 -19.11
N GLN A 163 4.83 11.72 -19.33
CA GLN A 163 5.55 11.45 -20.58
C GLN A 163 5.66 9.95 -20.84
N SER A 164 5.94 9.14 -19.82
CA SER A 164 5.97 7.68 -19.95
C SER A 164 4.59 7.03 -20.09
N THR A 165 3.55 7.62 -19.50
CA THR A 165 2.15 7.20 -19.71
C THR A 165 1.72 7.47 -21.15
N ALA A 166 2.10 8.61 -21.73
CA ALA A 166 1.75 8.99 -23.09
C ALA A 166 2.56 8.27 -24.19
N SER A 167 3.61 7.53 -23.82
CA SER A 167 4.52 6.84 -24.76
C SER A 167 4.64 5.33 -24.56
N GLY A 168 3.89 4.75 -23.61
CA GLY A 168 3.88 3.32 -23.31
C GLY A 168 2.51 2.81 -22.85
N ASP A 169 2.44 1.52 -22.52
CA ASP A 169 1.16 0.80 -22.34
C ASP A 169 0.60 0.82 -20.90
N LYS A 170 1.18 1.59 -19.96
CA LYS A 170 0.69 1.69 -18.56
C LYS A 170 0.64 3.12 -18.03
N TYR A 171 -0.37 3.39 -17.19
CA TYR A 171 -0.49 4.61 -16.39
C TYR A 171 0.45 4.56 -15.18
N TYR A 172 0.90 5.73 -14.71
CA TYR A 172 1.70 5.87 -13.49
C TYR A 172 0.98 6.74 -12.47
N TYR A 173 0.80 6.21 -11.26
CA TYR A 173 0.02 6.85 -10.18
C TYR A 173 0.91 7.71 -9.27
N LEU A 174 0.50 8.94 -8.96
CA LEU A 174 1.12 9.79 -7.96
C LEU A 174 0.16 10.01 -6.79
N THR A 175 0.56 9.64 -5.58
CA THR A 175 -0.28 9.78 -4.37
C THR A 175 0.43 10.57 -3.28
N ALA A 176 -0.31 10.96 -2.25
CA ALA A 176 0.24 11.58 -1.05
C ALA A 176 -0.54 11.17 0.20
N ALA A 177 0.14 11.03 1.34
CA ALA A 177 -0.43 10.62 2.62
C ALA A 177 -0.37 11.73 3.70
N PRO A 178 -1.07 12.88 3.52
CA PRO A 178 -1.12 13.93 4.54
C PRO A 178 -1.85 13.44 5.80
N GLN A 179 -1.62 14.08 6.94
CA GLN A 179 -2.36 13.80 8.16
C GLN A 179 -3.74 14.48 8.12
N CYS A 180 -4.71 14.00 8.90
CA CYS A 180 -6.06 14.57 8.88
C CYS A 180 -6.20 16.08 9.21
N PRO A 181 -5.32 16.75 9.99
CA PRO A 181 -5.45 18.19 10.24
C PRO A 181 -5.41 18.99 8.94
N PHE A 182 -6.40 19.86 8.72
CA PHE A 182 -6.52 20.62 7.48
C PHE A 182 -6.37 22.14 7.71
N PRO A 183 -5.54 22.85 6.91
CA PRO A 183 -4.61 22.31 5.92
C PRO A 183 -3.48 21.53 6.59
N ASP A 184 -3.00 20.47 5.93
CA ASP A 184 -1.84 19.72 6.42
C ASP A 184 -0.58 20.61 6.33
N SER A 185 0.20 20.64 7.40
CA SER A 185 1.31 21.58 7.55
C SER A 185 2.61 21.15 6.86
N GLN A 186 2.68 19.92 6.33
CA GLN A 186 3.78 19.44 5.47
C GLN A 186 3.37 19.52 4.00
N PHE A 187 2.12 19.13 3.70
CA PHE A 187 1.60 18.94 2.34
C PHE A 187 0.84 20.12 1.75
N GLY A 188 0.35 21.07 2.55
CA GLY A 188 -0.48 22.20 2.07
C GLY A 188 0.03 22.86 0.79
N PRO A 189 1.32 23.25 0.69
CA PRO A 189 1.87 23.82 -0.53
C PRO A 189 1.83 22.89 -1.76
N LEU A 190 1.99 21.58 -1.58
CA LEU A 190 1.96 20.56 -2.64
C LEU A 190 0.53 20.26 -3.11
N LEU A 191 -0.40 20.17 -2.16
CA LEU A 191 -1.83 19.90 -2.41
C LEU A 191 -2.50 21.05 -3.17
N ASP A 192 -2.25 22.29 -2.75
CA ASP A 192 -2.93 23.48 -3.28
C ASP A 192 -2.21 24.09 -4.51
N GLY A 193 -1.21 23.38 -5.05
CA GLY A 193 -0.33 23.85 -6.12
C GLY A 193 -0.56 23.21 -7.50
N THR A 194 0.53 22.86 -8.18
CA THR A 194 0.55 22.38 -9.58
C THR A 194 0.41 20.86 -9.72
N ILE A 195 0.53 20.10 -8.63
CA ILE A 195 0.68 18.64 -8.67
C ILE A 195 -0.65 17.93 -8.93
N ARG A 196 -0.71 17.15 -10.03
CA ARG A 196 -1.85 16.26 -10.31
C ARG A 196 -1.71 14.93 -9.56
N PHE A 197 -2.14 14.91 -8.31
CA PHE A 197 -2.30 13.67 -7.54
C PHE A 197 -3.49 12.83 -8.05
N ASP A 198 -3.32 11.52 -8.07
CA ASP A 198 -4.37 10.55 -8.43
C ASP A 198 -5.21 10.16 -7.20
N ALA A 199 -4.57 10.01 -6.03
CA ALA A 199 -5.24 9.80 -4.74
C ALA A 199 -4.50 10.44 -3.56
N ILE A 200 -5.25 10.84 -2.53
CA ILE A 200 -4.78 11.38 -1.25
C ILE A 200 -5.21 10.43 -0.13
N MET A 201 -4.25 9.90 0.63
CA MET A 201 -4.41 8.88 1.65
C MET A 201 -4.35 9.50 3.05
N VAL A 202 -5.41 10.23 3.38
CA VAL A 202 -5.46 11.07 4.58
C VAL A 202 -5.34 10.20 5.84
N GLN A 203 -4.30 10.41 6.64
CA GLN A 203 -4.06 9.67 7.88
C GLN A 203 -5.03 10.16 8.99
N PHE A 204 -6.19 9.51 9.12
CA PHE A 204 -7.16 9.75 10.21
C PHE A 204 -6.77 8.99 11.48
N TYR A 205 -5.53 9.15 11.91
CA TYR A 205 -4.97 8.58 13.15
C TYR A 205 -3.85 9.47 13.71
N ASN A 206 -3.39 9.18 14.93
CA ASN A 206 -2.41 9.96 15.72
C ASN A 206 -2.77 11.45 15.97
N ASN A 207 -3.96 11.89 15.55
CA ASN A 207 -4.38 13.30 15.49
C ASN A 207 -5.80 13.48 16.05
N PHE A 208 -6.15 14.73 16.37
CA PHE A 208 -7.45 15.07 16.98
C PHE A 208 -8.65 14.72 16.09
N CYS A 209 -8.48 14.66 14.77
CA CYS A 209 -9.49 14.38 13.76
C CYS A 209 -9.55 12.89 13.35
N GLY A 210 -9.01 11.99 14.17
CA GLY A 210 -8.92 10.57 13.88
C GLY A 210 -10.27 9.87 13.70
N ALA A 211 -10.25 8.69 13.08
CA ALA A 211 -11.44 7.87 12.84
C ALA A 211 -12.13 7.42 14.16
N ASP A 212 -11.39 7.37 15.26
CA ASP A 212 -11.89 7.18 16.63
C ASP A 212 -12.73 8.36 17.16
N THR A 213 -12.70 9.52 16.48
CA THR A 213 -13.54 10.69 16.79
C THR A 213 -14.78 10.81 15.91
N PHE A 214 -15.03 9.83 15.04
CA PHE A 214 -16.27 9.72 14.28
C PHE A 214 -17.48 9.51 15.21
N SER A 215 -18.60 10.16 14.90
CA SER A 215 -19.86 10.10 15.64
C SER A 215 -20.94 9.39 14.80
N PRO A 216 -21.17 8.07 14.99
CA PRO A 216 -22.16 7.31 14.22
C PRO A 216 -23.56 7.92 14.29
N GLY A 217 -24.29 7.84 13.16
CA GLY A 217 -25.63 8.40 13.01
C GLY A 217 -25.71 9.94 12.86
N SER A 218 -24.60 10.67 13.01
CA SER A 218 -24.58 12.11 12.73
C SER A 218 -24.24 12.40 11.27
N ALA A 219 -25.12 13.12 10.58
CA ALA A 219 -24.87 13.62 9.21
C ALA A 219 -23.72 14.67 9.17
N THR A 220 -23.47 15.36 10.28
CA THR A 220 -22.40 16.37 10.41
C THR A 220 -21.43 15.97 11.50
N GLN A 221 -20.17 15.78 11.14
CA GLN A 221 -19.09 15.44 12.05
C GLN A 221 -18.42 16.71 12.58
N GLN A 222 -18.10 16.74 13.87
CA GLN A 222 -17.48 17.91 14.53
C GLN A 222 -15.95 17.86 14.54
N THR A 223 -15.37 16.66 14.42
CA THR A 223 -13.94 16.41 14.69
C THR A 223 -13.31 15.57 13.57
N PHE A 224 -13.86 14.38 13.29
CA PHE A 224 -13.52 13.61 12.09
C PHE A 224 -13.91 14.41 10.83
N ASN A 225 -12.92 14.75 10.00
CA ASN A 225 -13.06 15.82 9.00
C ASN A 225 -12.97 15.36 7.54
N PHE A 226 -13.39 14.14 7.21
CA PHE A 226 -13.41 13.62 5.84
C PHE A 226 -14.14 14.56 4.85
N ALA A 227 -15.23 15.19 5.30
CA ALA A 227 -15.95 16.19 4.51
C ALA A 227 -15.09 17.41 4.12
N THR A 228 -14.07 17.79 4.90
CA THR A 228 -13.13 18.86 4.53
C THR A 228 -12.24 18.43 3.36
N TRP A 229 -11.80 17.18 3.35
CA TRP A 229 -10.97 16.60 2.30
C TRP A 229 -11.76 16.34 1.00
N ASP A 230 -13.03 15.95 1.07
CA ASP A 230 -13.95 15.91 -0.08
C ASP A 230 -14.20 17.32 -0.66
N ASN A 231 -14.34 18.35 0.18
CA ASN A 231 -14.45 19.73 -0.30
C ASN A 231 -13.16 20.20 -1.01
N TRP A 232 -11.98 19.88 -0.46
CA TRP A 232 -10.68 20.16 -1.12
C TRP A 232 -10.59 19.45 -2.48
N ALA A 233 -10.96 18.17 -2.55
CA ALA A 233 -10.96 17.38 -3.79
C ALA A 233 -11.82 17.99 -4.90
N LYS A 234 -12.96 18.59 -4.51
CA LYS A 234 -13.94 19.19 -5.44
C LYS A 234 -13.66 20.65 -5.82
N SER A 235 -12.84 21.37 -5.07
CA SER A 235 -12.71 22.84 -5.22
C SER A 235 -11.28 23.39 -5.31
N VAL A 236 -10.27 22.59 -4.94
CA VAL A 236 -8.85 23.02 -4.91
C VAL A 236 -7.96 22.08 -5.71
N SER A 237 -8.17 20.75 -5.60
CA SER A 237 -7.35 19.73 -6.27
C SER A 237 -7.09 20.03 -7.75
N ARG A 238 -5.82 19.93 -8.15
CA ARG A 238 -5.41 20.05 -9.55
C ARG A 238 -5.92 18.91 -10.43
N ASN A 239 -6.28 17.77 -9.83
CA ASN A 239 -6.97 16.67 -10.49
C ASN A 239 -8.48 16.70 -10.13
N PRO A 240 -9.40 16.96 -11.07
CA PRO A 240 -10.83 16.96 -10.77
C PRO A 240 -11.37 15.56 -10.43
N ASP A 241 -10.66 14.49 -10.82
CA ASP A 241 -11.03 13.11 -10.57
C ASP A 241 -10.34 12.50 -9.33
N VAL A 242 -9.56 13.29 -8.57
CA VAL A 242 -8.78 12.84 -7.40
C VAL A 242 -9.63 12.03 -6.43
N LYS A 243 -9.01 11.01 -5.83
CA LYS A 243 -9.65 10.21 -4.79
C LYS A 243 -9.12 10.53 -3.39
N ILE A 244 -10.02 10.62 -2.41
CA ILE A 244 -9.69 10.71 -1.00
C ILE A 244 -9.89 9.32 -0.39
N MET A 245 -8.86 8.79 0.24
CA MET A 245 -8.90 7.49 0.91
C MET A 245 -8.90 7.68 2.43
N LEU A 246 -9.70 6.87 3.11
CA LEU A 246 -9.81 6.85 4.57
C LEU A 246 -8.60 6.11 5.16
N GLY A 247 -7.55 6.84 5.58
CA GLY A 247 -6.38 6.28 6.26
C GLY A 247 -6.66 5.93 7.72
N ILE A 248 -6.55 4.66 8.08
CA ILE A 248 -6.81 4.10 9.43
C ILE A 248 -5.69 3.14 9.86
N PRO A 249 -5.53 2.81 11.15
CA PRO A 249 -4.61 1.77 11.59
C PRO A 249 -5.17 0.36 11.32
N GLY A 250 -4.31 -0.58 10.96
CA GLY A 250 -4.68 -2.00 10.73
C GLY A 250 -4.81 -2.84 11.99
N GLY A 251 -4.37 -2.32 13.13
CA GLY A 251 -4.38 -2.96 14.43
C GLY A 251 -4.21 -1.94 15.54
N GLU A 252 -4.42 -2.37 16.79
CA GLU A 252 -4.32 -1.48 17.97
C GLU A 252 -2.90 -0.92 18.18
N SER A 253 -1.86 -1.62 17.72
CA SER A 253 -0.46 -1.23 17.87
C SER A 253 0.08 -0.34 16.74
N GLY A 254 -0.56 -0.30 15.58
CA GLY A 254 -0.13 0.49 14.42
C GLY A 254 -0.18 2.01 14.62
N SER A 255 -0.87 2.48 15.66
CA SER A 255 -1.01 3.91 15.99
C SER A 255 -1.04 4.17 17.50
N LYS A 256 -1.02 5.43 17.90
CA LYS A 256 -1.24 5.86 19.29
C LYS A 256 -2.71 6.17 19.59
N THR A 257 -3.44 6.63 18.58
CA THR A 257 -4.89 6.96 18.57
C THR A 257 -5.40 6.79 17.13
N GLY A 258 -6.71 6.62 16.94
CA GLY A 258 -7.33 6.48 15.61
C GLY A 258 -7.75 5.06 15.22
N TYR A 259 -7.37 4.02 15.97
CA TYR A 259 -7.83 2.65 15.70
C TYR A 259 -9.32 2.49 16.02
N VAL A 260 -10.07 1.92 15.07
CA VAL A 260 -11.48 1.58 15.21
C VAL A 260 -11.74 0.19 14.63
N GLY A 261 -12.57 -0.60 15.29
CA GLY A 261 -12.94 -1.95 14.87
C GLY A 261 -14.44 -2.21 14.95
N GLY A 262 -14.88 -3.34 14.39
CA GLY A 262 -16.29 -3.77 14.39
C GLY A 262 -17.24 -2.73 13.79
N ASN A 263 -18.41 -2.55 14.39
CA ASN A 263 -19.44 -1.64 13.86
C ASN A 263 -18.97 -0.18 13.73
N SER A 264 -18.05 0.30 14.59
CA SER A 264 -17.49 1.65 14.48
C SER A 264 -16.66 1.83 13.21
N LEU A 265 -15.91 0.80 12.81
CA LEU A 265 -15.14 0.76 11.56
C LEU A 265 -16.08 0.75 10.34
N ILE A 266 -17.14 -0.07 10.39
CA ILE A 266 -18.16 -0.10 9.33
C ILE A 266 -18.78 1.29 9.15
N SER A 267 -19.29 1.90 10.23
CA SER A 267 -19.99 3.19 10.12
C SER A 267 -19.13 4.37 9.66
N VAL A 268 -17.81 4.38 9.94
CA VAL A 268 -16.91 5.43 9.41
C VAL A 268 -16.54 5.19 7.95
N ILE A 269 -16.44 3.93 7.51
CA ILE A 269 -16.27 3.58 6.08
C ILE A 269 -17.52 3.96 5.29
N GLU A 270 -18.71 3.55 5.73
CA GLU A 270 -19.99 3.87 5.06
C GLU A 270 -20.22 5.38 4.96
N TYR A 271 -19.95 6.13 6.03
CA TYR A 271 -20.02 7.59 6.01
C TYR A 271 -19.03 8.19 4.99
N SER A 272 -17.79 7.70 4.96
CA SER A 272 -16.77 8.18 4.01
C SER A 272 -17.12 7.80 2.56
N ALA A 273 -17.71 6.62 2.33
CA ALA A 273 -18.16 6.14 1.03
C ALA A 273 -19.36 6.92 0.47
N SER A 274 -20.09 7.67 1.30
CA SER A 274 -21.16 8.57 0.84
C SER A 274 -20.64 9.79 0.05
N PHE A 275 -19.34 10.09 0.13
CA PHE A 275 -18.71 11.21 -0.56
C PHE A 275 -18.21 10.80 -1.95
N SER A 276 -18.57 11.57 -2.98
CA SER A 276 -18.21 11.24 -4.37
C SER A 276 -16.71 11.32 -4.70
N SER A 277 -15.87 11.87 -3.82
CA SER A 277 -14.41 11.80 -3.93
C SER A 277 -13.82 10.52 -3.32
N PHE A 278 -14.60 9.66 -2.67
CA PHE A 278 -14.09 8.50 -1.95
C PHE A 278 -13.37 7.50 -2.88
N GLY A 279 -12.18 7.06 -2.47
CA GLY A 279 -11.34 6.10 -3.20
C GLY A 279 -11.23 4.71 -2.55
N GLY A 280 -11.81 4.52 -1.37
CA GLY A 280 -11.57 3.35 -0.53
C GLY A 280 -10.83 3.69 0.76
N VAL A 281 -10.21 2.69 1.35
CA VAL A 281 -9.55 2.75 2.67
C VAL A 281 -8.05 2.59 2.49
N MET A 282 -7.26 3.39 3.21
CA MET A 282 -5.84 3.14 3.44
C MET A 282 -5.66 2.58 4.86
N ILE A 283 -4.89 1.51 5.04
CA ILE A 283 -4.73 0.82 6.33
C ILE A 283 -3.25 0.79 6.73
N TRP A 284 -2.91 1.04 7.99
CA TRP A 284 -1.53 1.15 8.46
C TRP A 284 -1.26 0.20 9.65
N ASP A 285 -0.55 -0.91 9.51
CA ASP A 285 -0.01 -1.57 8.31
C ASP A 285 -0.49 -3.05 8.27
N MET A 286 0.17 -3.98 7.56
CA MET A 286 -0.21 -5.40 7.36
C MET A 286 0.81 -6.40 7.92
N THR A 287 1.68 -6.03 8.86
CA THR A 287 1.80 -6.92 10.02
C THR A 287 0.60 -6.67 10.93
N GLU A 288 0.27 -5.41 11.20
CA GLU A 288 -0.90 -5.06 12.02
C GLU A 288 -2.20 -5.68 11.48
N LEU A 289 -2.53 -5.50 10.20
CA LEU A 289 -3.70 -6.09 9.55
C LEU A 289 -3.62 -7.63 9.39
N TYR A 290 -2.42 -8.20 9.31
CA TYR A 290 -2.26 -9.67 9.19
C TYR A 290 -2.48 -10.37 10.53
N ASP A 291 -1.95 -9.79 11.62
CA ASP A 291 -2.18 -10.30 12.97
C ASP A 291 -3.62 -9.97 13.45
N ASN A 292 -4.26 -8.91 12.93
CA ASN A 292 -5.66 -8.53 13.20
C ASN A 292 -6.70 -9.29 12.36
N THR A 293 -6.85 -10.59 12.67
CA THR A 293 -7.78 -11.51 11.99
C THR A 293 -9.22 -10.98 11.91
N GLY A 294 -9.80 -10.93 10.71
CA GLY A 294 -11.19 -10.50 10.47
C GLY A 294 -11.37 -9.00 10.18
N PHE A 295 -10.33 -8.17 10.38
CA PHE A 295 -10.42 -6.73 10.10
C PHE A 295 -10.53 -6.44 8.60
N LEU A 296 -9.75 -7.12 7.75
CA LEU A 296 -9.84 -6.97 6.29
C LEU A 296 -11.21 -7.40 5.74
N ASP A 297 -11.82 -8.43 6.31
CA ASP A 297 -13.17 -8.88 5.95
C ASP A 297 -14.22 -7.82 6.33
N THR A 298 -14.05 -7.19 7.50
CA THR A 298 -14.90 -6.08 7.98
C THR A 298 -14.78 -4.85 7.07
N VAL A 299 -13.57 -4.47 6.66
CA VAL A 299 -13.35 -3.39 5.68
C VAL A 299 -13.96 -3.73 4.32
N THR A 300 -13.79 -4.97 3.86
CA THR A 300 -14.33 -5.46 2.57
C THR A 300 -15.86 -5.40 2.56
N ALA A 301 -16.51 -5.85 3.64
CA ALA A 301 -17.97 -5.83 3.76
C ALA A 301 -18.53 -4.39 3.81
N ALA A 302 -17.84 -3.45 4.46
CA ALA A 302 -18.23 -2.05 4.50
C ALA A 302 -17.98 -1.30 3.17
N LEU A 303 -17.04 -1.77 2.34
CA LEU A 303 -16.77 -1.24 1.00
C LEU A 303 -17.69 -1.82 -0.09
N ASN A 304 -18.08 -3.09 0.05
CA ASN A 304 -19.08 -3.75 -0.78
C ASN A 304 -20.31 -4.11 0.08
N PRO A 305 -21.16 -3.14 0.46
CA PRO A 305 -22.43 -3.42 1.11
C PRO A 305 -23.33 -4.19 0.14
N ILE A 306 -23.33 -5.51 0.26
CA ILE A 306 -24.29 -6.40 -0.39
C ILE A 306 -25.68 -6.00 0.13
N ASP A 307 -26.65 -5.78 -0.76
CA ASP A 307 -28.03 -5.39 -0.40
C ASP A 307 -28.52 -6.19 0.82
N GLU A 308 -29.01 -5.46 1.83
CA GLU A 308 -29.12 -5.85 3.26
C GLU A 308 -30.03 -7.07 3.57
N TYR A 309 -30.52 -7.76 2.53
CA TYR A 309 -31.59 -8.75 2.59
C TYR A 309 -31.13 -10.19 2.90
N TYR A 310 -29.83 -10.45 3.02
CA TYR A 310 -29.28 -11.81 3.24
C TYR A 310 -28.68 -12.07 4.63
N ILE A 311 -28.64 -11.08 5.53
CA ILE A 311 -28.21 -11.28 6.94
C ILE A 311 -29.42 -11.58 7.84
N VAL A 312 -30.20 -12.61 7.47
CA VAL A 312 -31.27 -13.19 8.29
C VAL A 312 -31.17 -14.72 8.21
N ASP A 313 -31.46 -15.42 9.32
CA ASP A 313 -31.47 -16.88 9.45
C ASP A 313 -30.13 -17.64 9.31
N ALA A 314 -29.00 -16.98 9.58
CA ALA A 314 -27.75 -17.65 9.94
C ALA A 314 -27.79 -18.23 11.38
N GLN A 315 -28.71 -19.17 11.65
CA GLN A 315 -28.70 -20.00 12.87
C GLN A 315 -27.78 -21.22 12.69
N PRO A 316 -26.98 -21.62 13.69
CA PRO A 316 -26.04 -22.74 13.56
C PRO A 316 -26.78 -24.08 13.61
N VAL A 317 -26.91 -24.75 12.46
CA VAL A 317 -27.40 -26.12 12.36
C VAL A 317 -26.21 -27.08 12.22
N SER A 318 -26.05 -27.96 13.20
CA SER A 318 -25.01 -29.00 13.20
C SER A 318 -25.53 -30.32 12.62
N GLU A 319 -25.04 -30.74 11.45
CA GLU A 319 -25.16 -32.11 10.96
C GLU A 319 -23.79 -32.67 10.56
N GLU A 320 -23.53 -33.94 10.86
CA GLU A 320 -22.24 -34.60 10.57
C GLU A 320 -22.09 -34.99 9.08
N PRO A 321 -20.93 -34.76 8.44
CA PRO A 321 -20.70 -35.18 7.06
C PRO A 321 -20.74 -36.71 6.87
N LYS A 322 -21.64 -37.19 6.01
CA LYS A 322 -21.63 -38.59 5.55
C LYS A 322 -20.44 -38.84 4.64
N GLN A 323 -19.57 -39.78 5.01
CA GLN A 323 -18.43 -40.16 4.17
C GLN A 323 -18.87 -40.75 2.82
N VAL A 324 -18.26 -40.25 1.75
CA VAL A 324 -18.24 -40.88 0.42
C VAL A 324 -16.78 -41.02 0.01
N THR A 325 -16.31 -42.25 -0.16
CA THR A 325 -14.93 -42.53 -0.55
C THR A 325 -14.78 -42.57 -2.07
N TYR A 326 -13.81 -41.82 -2.59
CA TYR A 326 -13.34 -41.95 -3.97
C TYR A 326 -11.82 -42.15 -4.00
N LYS A 327 -11.32 -42.98 -4.91
CA LYS A 327 -9.94 -43.45 -4.95
C LYS A 327 -9.39 -43.41 -6.38
N PRO A 328 -8.52 -42.45 -6.73
CA PRO A 328 -7.72 -42.51 -7.95
C PRO A 328 -6.57 -43.52 -7.80
N ASP A 329 -6.22 -44.22 -8.88
CA ASP A 329 -5.07 -45.13 -8.91
C ASP A 329 -3.78 -44.42 -9.36
N LEU A 330 -2.64 -44.87 -8.83
CA LEU A 330 -1.31 -44.31 -9.09
C LEU A 330 -0.55 -45.11 -10.16
N PRO A 331 -0.01 -44.45 -11.20
CA PRO A 331 1.14 -44.96 -11.94
C PRO A 331 2.39 -45.00 -11.04
N SER A 332 3.30 -45.93 -11.29
CA SER A 332 4.51 -46.14 -10.49
C SER A 332 5.81 -45.94 -11.30
N THR A 333 6.95 -46.14 -10.64
CA THR A 333 8.33 -45.86 -11.10
C THR A 333 8.71 -44.37 -11.10
N GLY A 334 9.94 -43.99 -10.74
CA GLY A 334 11.00 -44.83 -10.15
C GLY A 334 12.38 -44.16 -10.17
N ALA A 335 12.72 -43.39 -9.14
CA ALA A 335 14.05 -42.81 -8.97
C ALA A 335 14.49 -42.84 -7.50
N THR A 336 15.75 -43.21 -7.25
CA THR A 336 16.36 -43.20 -5.91
C THR A 336 16.71 -41.78 -5.46
N PRO A 337 16.58 -41.44 -4.17
CA PRO A 337 16.90 -40.10 -3.68
C PRO A 337 18.41 -39.81 -3.76
N VAL A 338 18.76 -38.64 -4.27
CA VAL A 338 20.11 -38.07 -4.15
C VAL A 338 20.20 -37.36 -2.80
N SER A 339 21.30 -37.58 -2.07
CA SER A 339 21.55 -36.88 -0.80
C SER A 339 21.79 -35.39 -1.04
N ALA A 340 21.06 -34.54 -0.33
CA ALA A 340 21.20 -33.09 -0.34
C ALA A 340 21.05 -32.54 1.09
N ASP A 341 22.11 -32.73 1.89
CA ASP A 341 22.26 -32.07 3.18
C ASP A 341 22.19 -30.54 3.01
N LYS A 342 21.56 -29.85 3.97
CA LYS A 342 21.47 -28.37 4.05
C LYS A 342 20.71 -27.66 2.91
N GLY A 343 19.43 -28.00 2.72
CA GLY A 343 18.47 -27.17 1.95
C GLY A 343 16.99 -27.35 2.29
N ALA A 344 16.64 -28.22 3.23
CA ALA A 344 15.32 -28.85 3.31
C ALA A 344 14.31 -28.18 4.28
N TRP A 345 14.24 -26.85 4.33
CA TRP A 345 13.22 -26.13 5.12
C TRP A 345 12.39 -25.08 4.34
N ILE A 346 12.65 -24.90 3.03
CA ILE A 346 11.88 -23.98 2.16
C ILE A 346 11.28 -24.72 0.95
N ARG A 347 10.67 -25.90 1.17
CA ARG A 347 9.81 -26.62 0.19
C ARG A 347 8.71 -27.44 0.87
N LEU A 348 7.87 -26.82 1.70
CA LEU A 348 6.71 -27.48 2.32
C LEU A 348 5.47 -26.58 2.53
N ILE A 349 5.40 -25.43 1.85
CA ILE A 349 4.19 -24.57 1.81
C ILE A 349 3.63 -24.60 0.38
N LEU A 350 3.04 -25.73 -0.01
CA LEU A 350 2.31 -25.91 -1.28
C LEU A 350 1.40 -27.17 -1.30
N ALA A 351 1.14 -27.78 -0.14
CA ALA A 351 0.45 -29.08 -0.03
C ALA A 351 -0.56 -29.18 1.14
N PHE A 352 -0.84 -28.08 1.86
CA PHE A 352 -1.72 -28.07 3.03
C PHE A 352 -2.95 -27.15 2.92
N LEU A 353 -3.10 -26.41 1.82
CA LEU A 353 -4.24 -25.50 1.58
C LEU A 353 -5.45 -26.17 0.88
N THR A 354 -5.44 -27.50 0.76
CA THR A 354 -6.52 -28.30 0.14
C THR A 354 -7.13 -29.34 1.06
N LEU A 355 -6.83 -29.30 2.38
CA LEU A 355 -7.42 -30.18 3.40
C LEU A 355 -8.18 -29.44 4.51
N ALA A 356 -8.50 -28.16 4.31
CA ALA A 356 -9.37 -27.35 5.19
C ALA A 356 -10.79 -27.15 4.60
N LEU A 357 -11.27 -28.14 3.83
CA LEU A 357 -12.61 -28.19 3.23
C LEU A 357 -13.27 -29.56 3.49
N MET A 358 -13.56 -29.82 4.77
CA MET A 358 -14.48 -30.84 5.28
C MET A 358 -15.10 -30.34 6.60
#